data_AF-A0A7V1F8S5-F1
#
_entry.id   AF-A0A7V1F8S5-F1
#
_cell.length_a   1.000
_cell.length_b   1.000
_cell.length_c   1.000
_cell.angle_alpha   90.00
_cell.angle_beta   90.00
_cell.angle_gamma   90.00
#
_symmetry.space_group_name_H-M   'P 1'
#
loop_
_entity.id
_entity.type
_entity.pdbx_description
1 polymer ?
#
loop_
_entity_poly.entity_id
_entity_poly.type
_entity_poly.pdbx_seq_one_letter_code
_entity_poly.pdbx_strand_id
1 'polypeptide(L)'
;FIILAVPHVGKELEEWWEIKKAASDAIVSAGGTISHHHGIGLDHRPWLKQQMDGTSLRLLRQIKQTLDPNGIMNPGKLLPD
;
A
#
# COMPACT_ATOMS: atom_id res chain seq x y z
N PHE A 1 2.99 8.03 10.16
CA PHE A 1 4.01 8.32 11.18
C PHE A 1 5.08 9.21 10.56
N ILE A 2 5.83 9.96 11.37
CA ILE A 2 6.96 10.78 10.91
C ILE A 2 8.22 9.93 11.03
N ILE A 3 9.06 9.95 9.99
CA ILE A 3 10.40 9.35 10.02
C ILE A 3 11.39 10.50 10.16
N LEU A 4 12.21 10.46 11.21
CA LEU A 4 13.33 11.37 11.41
C LEU A 4 14.60 10.53 11.39
N ALA A 5 15.43 10.71 10.37
CA ALA A 5 16.71 10.05 10.20
C ALA A 5 17.69 11.04 9.56
N VAL A 6 18.98 10.86 9.82
CA VAL A 6 20.03 11.60 9.10
C VAL A 6 20.17 10.95 7.72
N PRO A 7 19.85 11.66 6.63
CA PRO A 7 19.91 11.07 5.30
C PRO A 7 21.34 11.00 4.79
N HIS A 8 21.66 9.97 4.00
CA HIS A 8 22.83 10.02 3.12
C HIS A 8 22.44 10.66 1.79
N VAL A 9 23.16 11.72 1.41
CA VAL A 9 22.86 12.50 0.20
C VAL A 9 22.87 11.59 -1.02
N GLY A 10 21.77 11.62 -1.79
CA GLY A 10 21.55 10.79 -2.97
C GLY A 10 20.95 9.40 -2.71
N LYS A 11 20.69 9.03 -1.45
CA LYS A 11 20.05 7.76 -1.05
C LYS A 11 18.72 7.95 -0.31
N GLU A 12 18.20 9.17 -0.28
CA GLU A 12 17.10 9.56 0.60
C GLU A 12 15.84 8.72 0.38
N LEU A 13 15.51 8.42 -0.89
CA LEU A 13 14.33 7.61 -1.24
C LEU A 13 14.50 6.13 -0.87
N GLU A 14 15.70 5.57 -1.05
CA GLU A 14 16.01 4.19 -0.70
C GLU A 14 15.93 4.02 0.82
N GLU A 15 16.57 4.90 1.57
CA GLU A 15 16.59 4.88 3.04
C GLU A 15 15.20 5.13 3.63
N TRP A 16 14.45 6.07 3.07
CA TRP A 16 13.05 6.28 3.45
C TRP A 16 12.23 5.00 3.27
N TRP A 17 12.44 4.29 2.15
CA TRP A 17 11.72 3.06 1.87
C TRP A 17 12.12 1.93 2.81
N GLU A 18 13.41 1.77 3.11
CA GLU A 18 13.89 0.78 4.07
C GLU A 18 13.28 1.00 5.45
N ILE A 19 13.33 2.23 5.97
CA ILE A 19 12.79 2.57 7.29
C ILE A 19 11.27 2.37 7.31
N LYS A 20 10.58 2.84 6.27
CA LYS A 20 9.14 2.68 6.16
C LYS A 20 8.73 1.21 6.10
N LYS A 21 9.45 0.42 5.33
CA LYS A 21 9.19 -1.00 5.18
C LYS A 21 9.37 -1.71 6.52
N ALA A 22 10.47 -1.44 7.23
CA ALA A 22 10.72 -2.02 8.55
C ALA A 22 9.60 -1.70 9.55
N ALA A 23 9.16 -0.43 9.63
CA ALA A 23 8.07 -0.03 10.51
C ALA A 23 6.73 -0.70 10.13
N SER A 24 6.43 -0.76 8.84
CA SER A 24 5.18 -1.35 8.32
C SER A 24 5.12 -2.86 8.51
N ASP A 25 6.24 -3.54 8.25
CA ASP A 25 6.38 -4.99 8.48
C ASP A 25 6.20 -5.32 9.97
N ALA A 26 6.75 -4.50 10.87
CA ALA A 26 6.58 -4.67 12.31
C ALA A 26 5.11 -4.52 12.74
N ILE A 27 4.40 -3.51 12.22
CA ILE A 27 2.97 -3.28 12.50
C ILE A 27 2.16 -4.51 12.08
N VAL A 28 2.31 -4.97 10.84
CA VAL A 28 1.51 -6.08 10.31
C VAL A 28 1.87 -7.40 11.01
N SER A 29 3.15 -7.64 11.28
CA SER A 29 3.60 -8.85 12.00
C SER A 29 3.08 -8.92 13.44
N ALA A 30 2.85 -7.76 14.07
CA ALA A 30 2.21 -7.67 15.38
C ALA A 30 0.67 -7.78 15.33
N GLY A 31 0.07 -8.03 14.17
CA GLY A 31 -1.38 -8.14 13.98
C GLY A 31 -2.11 -6.79 13.79
N GLY A 32 -1.37 -5.69 13.65
CA GLY A 32 -1.95 -4.38 13.34
C GLY A 32 -2.38 -4.27 11.87
N THR A 33 -3.31 -3.36 11.58
CA THR A 33 -3.65 -3.01 10.19
C THR A 33 -2.68 -1.99 9.60
N ILE A 34 -2.39 -2.07 8.29
CA ILE A 34 -1.40 -1.18 7.67
C ILE A 34 -1.86 0.28 7.64
N SER A 35 -3.17 0.50 7.68
CA SER A 35 -3.76 1.82 7.78
C SER A 35 -5.03 1.76 8.63
N HIS A 36 -5.22 2.79 9.46
CA HIS A 36 -6.49 3.08 10.10
C HIS A 36 -7.39 3.96 9.20
N HIS A 37 -6.87 5.09 8.70
CA HIS A 37 -7.69 6.10 7.99
C HIS A 37 -7.02 6.75 6.78
N HIS A 38 -5.73 6.50 6.52
CA HIS A 38 -5.01 7.08 5.38
C HIS A 38 -5.25 6.31 4.06
N GLY A 39 -5.81 5.11 4.16
CA GLY A 39 -6.04 4.21 3.03
C GLY A 39 -4.78 3.47 2.58
N ILE A 40 -4.88 2.80 1.43
CA ILE A 40 -3.81 1.96 0.90
C ILE A 40 -2.93 2.73 -0.10
N GLY A 41 -3.53 3.25 -1.18
CA GLY A 41 -2.79 3.94 -2.25
C GLY A 41 -1.64 3.09 -2.82
N LEU A 42 -0.67 3.73 -3.45
CA LEU A 42 0.56 3.05 -3.89
C LEU A 42 1.46 2.69 -2.70
N ASP A 43 1.40 3.53 -1.68
CA ASP A 43 2.32 3.58 -0.55
C ASP A 43 2.20 2.35 0.36
N HIS A 44 0.97 1.96 0.74
CA HIS A 44 0.73 0.78 1.55
C HIS A 44 0.36 -0.48 0.74
N ARG A 45 0.31 -0.39 -0.59
CA ARG A 45 -0.05 -1.50 -1.49
C ARG A 45 0.77 -2.78 -1.24
N PRO A 46 2.08 -2.73 -0.93
CA PRO A 46 2.86 -3.95 -0.68
C PRO A 46 2.30 -4.84 0.44
N TRP A 47 1.63 -4.25 1.44
CA TRP A 47 1.04 -4.98 2.57
C TRP A 47 -0.44 -5.37 2.34
N LEU A 48 -1.03 -5.00 1.21
CA LEU A 48 -2.45 -5.27 0.94
C LEU A 48 -2.80 -6.76 0.98
N LYS A 49 -1.90 -7.63 0.52
CA LYS A 49 -2.13 -9.09 0.51
C LYS A 49 -2.21 -9.72 1.90
N GLN A 50 -1.64 -9.07 2.92
CA GLN A 50 -1.74 -9.53 4.31
C GLN A 50 -3.06 -9.07 4.95
N GLN A 51 -3.72 -8.08 4.36
CA GLN A 51 -4.96 -7.46 4.85
C GLN A 51 -6.21 -7.98 4.12
N MET A 52 -6.05 -8.38 2.85
CA MET A 52 -7.15 -8.83 1.99
C MET A 52 -6.80 -10.15 1.33
N ASP A 53 -7.73 -11.10 1.45
CA ASP A 53 -7.62 -12.38 0.77
C ASP A 53 -7.86 -12.26 -0.74
N GLY A 54 -7.54 -13.33 -1.47
CA GLY A 54 -7.70 -13.36 -2.91
C GLY A 54 -9.16 -13.19 -3.37
N THR A 55 -10.13 -13.59 -2.54
CA THR A 55 -11.55 -13.47 -2.86
C THR A 55 -12.02 -12.02 -2.83
N SER A 56 -11.66 -11.29 -1.77
CA SER A 56 -12.00 -9.88 -1.62
C SER A 56 -11.34 -9.03 -2.72
N LEU A 57 -10.10 -9.36 -3.09
CA LEU A 57 -9.42 -8.71 -4.22
C LEU A 57 -10.10 -8.98 -5.57
N ARG A 58 -10.61 -10.20 -5.81
CA ARG A 58 -11.38 -10.52 -7.02
C ARG A 58 -12.70 -9.75 -7.05
N LEU A 59 -13.41 -9.68 -5.92
CA LEU A 59 -14.65 -8.92 -5.81
C LEU A 59 -14.43 -7.43 -6.11
N LEU A 60 -13.41 -6.81 -5.52
CA LEU A 60 -13.08 -5.41 -5.80
C LEU A 60 -12.73 -5.17 -7.27
N ARG A 61 -12.00 -6.09 -7.91
CA ARG A 61 -11.72 -6.01 -9.36
C ARG A 61 -12.98 -6.06 -10.20
N GLN A 62 -13.91 -6.96 -9.88
CA GLN A 62 -15.19 -7.07 -10.59
C GLN A 62 -16.02 -5.78 -10.45
N ILE A 63 -16.15 -5.25 -9.22
CA ILE A 63 -16.83 -3.97 -8.98
C ILE A 63 -16.17 -2.85 -9.77
N LYS A 64 -14.84 -2.75 -9.75
CA LYS A 64 -14.08 -1.74 -10.50
C LYS A 64 -14.32 -1.85 -12.01
N GLN A 65 -14.30 -3.06 -12.57
CA GLN A 65 -14.55 -3.30 -14.00
C GLN A 65 -15.98 -2.94 -14.41
N THR A 66 -16.97 -3.20 -13.54
CA THR A 66 -18.37 -2.81 -13.79
C THR A 66 -18.56 -1.30 -13.76
N LEU A 67 -17.92 -0.60 -12.80
CA LEU A 67 -18.10 0.84 -12.62
C LEU A 67 -17.16 1.70 -13.49
N ASP A 68 -16.02 1.15 -13.91
CA ASP A 68 -14.99 1.84 -14.68
C ASP A 68 -14.39 0.93 -15.78
N PRO A 69 -15.20 0.54 -16.79
CA PRO A 69 -14.75 -0.37 -17.83
C PRO A 69 -13.59 0.18 -18.67
N ASN A 70 -13.42 1.50 -18.71
CA ASN A 70 -12.33 2.17 -19.43
C ASN A 70 -11.11 2.48 -18.54
N GLY A 71 -11.17 2.16 -17.24
CA GLY A 71 -10.05 2.32 -16.32
C GLY A 71 -9.60 3.77 -16.05
N ILE A 72 -10.48 4.76 -16.22
CA ILE A 72 -10.10 6.19 -16.13
C ILE A 72 -10.02 6.69 -14.68
N MET A 73 -10.70 6.03 -13.74
CA MET A 73 -10.74 6.46 -12.35
C MET A 73 -9.51 5.98 -11.59
N ASN A 74 -8.42 6.73 -11.72
CA ASN A 74 -7.18 6.60 -10.94
C ASN A 74 -6.52 5.20 -11.04
N PRO A 75 -6.06 4.81 -12.26
CA PRO A 75 -5.54 3.48 -12.54
C PRO A 75 -4.32 3.12 -11.69
N GLY A 76 -4.17 1.84 -11.38
CA GLY A 76 -3.00 1.28 -10.71
C GLY A 76 -2.82 1.64 -9.23
N LYS A 77 -3.67 2.46 -8.60
CA LYS A 77 -3.43 2.89 -7.20
C LYS A 77 -3.68 1.79 -6.17
N LEU A 78 -4.89 1.24 -6.12
CA LEU A 78 -5.25 0.17 -5.18
C LEU A 78 -5.03 -1.20 -5.82
N LEU A 79 -5.66 -1.41 -6.97
CA LEU A 79 -5.57 -2.64 -7.73
C LEU A 79 -4.44 -2.47 -8.76
N PRO A 80 -3.38 -3.31 -8.73
CA PRO A 80 -2.43 -3.36 -9.83
C PRO A 80 -3.13 -3.90 -11.08
N ASP A 81 -2.67 -3.42 -12.24
CA ASP A 81 -3.12 -3.85 -13.56
C ASP A 81 -2.93 -5.37 -13.76
#